data_AF-A0A843UVE8-F1
#
_entry.id   AF-A0A843UVE8-F1
#
_cell.length_a   1.000
_cell.length_b   1.000
_cell.length_c   1.000
_cell.angle_alpha   90.00
_cell.angle_beta   90.00
_cell.angle_gamma   90.00
#
_symmetry.space_group_name_H-M   'P 1'
#
loop_
_entity.id
_entity.type
_entity.pdbx_description
1 polymer ?
#
loop_
_entity_poly.entity_id
_entity_poly.type
_entity_poly.pdbx_seq_one_letter_code
_entity_poly.pdbx_strand_id
1 'polypeptide(L)'
;MRRGVSSRPQHPKAQAPAPVPQEHGHGGSSIMERFKRMAPPSFKGESQPLLAKSWIREVEKIFRAIRCAEEDKVSLATYML
;
A
#
# COMPACT_ATOMS: atom_id res chain seq x y z
N MET A 1 -23.41 38.57 -53.72
CA MET A 1 -24.27 37.64 -52.94
C MET A 1 -23.55 36.32 -52.74
N ARG A 2 -23.12 35.95 -51.51
CA ARG A 2 -23.12 34.59 -50.87
C ARG A 2 -22.72 34.81 -49.40
N ARG A 3 -23.67 34.77 -48.47
CA ARG A 3 -24.11 33.64 -47.61
C ARG A 3 -23.17 33.38 -46.42
N GLY A 4 -23.63 33.87 -45.26
CA GLY A 4 -23.63 33.24 -43.93
C GLY A 4 -22.41 32.43 -43.49
N VAL A 5 -21.65 32.98 -42.54
CA VAL A 5 -20.78 32.19 -41.66
C VAL A 5 -21.69 31.33 -40.78
N SER A 6 -21.88 30.08 -41.17
CA SER A 6 -22.53 29.07 -40.33
C SER A 6 -21.52 28.66 -39.26
N SER A 7 -21.72 29.17 -38.05
CA SER A 7 -20.95 28.79 -36.87
C SER A 7 -21.25 27.33 -36.55
N ARG A 8 -20.36 26.42 -36.94
CA ARG A 8 -20.44 25.01 -36.57
C ARG A 8 -19.95 24.90 -35.12
N PRO A 9 -20.75 24.38 -34.17
CA PRO A 9 -20.27 24.14 -32.83
C PRO A 9 -19.17 23.08 -32.90
N GLN A 10 -17.96 23.46 -32.48
CA GLN A 10 -16.90 22.49 -32.27
C GLN A 10 -17.33 21.60 -31.11
N HIS A 11 -17.45 20.29 -31.38
CA HIS A 11 -17.59 19.28 -30.34
C HIS A 11 -16.45 19.43 -29.33
N PRO A 12 -16.69 19.21 -28.02
CA PRO A 12 -15.60 19.17 -27.07
C PRO A 12 -14.70 18.01 -27.46
N LYS A 13 -13.42 18.31 -27.73
CA LYS A 13 -12.38 17.29 -27.81
C LYS A 13 -12.54 16.45 -26.56
N ALA A 14 -12.83 15.16 -26.71
CA ALA A 14 -12.79 14.20 -25.62
C ALA A 14 -11.42 14.32 -24.97
N GLN A 15 -11.35 15.09 -23.90
CA GLN A 15 -10.18 15.19 -23.08
C GLN A 15 -10.12 13.84 -22.40
N ALA A 16 -9.19 12.98 -22.87
CA ALA A 16 -8.75 11.84 -22.09
C ALA A 16 -8.55 12.34 -20.65
N PRO A 17 -9.04 11.62 -19.63
CA PRO A 17 -8.83 12.06 -18.26
C PRO A 17 -7.35 12.34 -18.11
N ALA A 18 -7.01 13.53 -17.61
CA ALA A 18 -5.64 13.88 -17.30
C ALA A 18 -4.98 12.67 -16.64
N PRO A 19 -3.71 12.33 -16.94
CA PRO A 19 -3.03 11.35 -16.13
C PRO A 19 -3.19 11.83 -14.69
N VAL A 20 -3.99 11.09 -13.92
CA VAL A 20 -3.95 11.20 -12.47
C VAL A 20 -2.46 11.19 -12.13
N PRO A 21 -1.96 12.05 -11.24
CA PRO A 21 -0.66 11.82 -10.66
C PRO A 21 -0.71 10.39 -10.10
N GLN A 22 -0.21 9.44 -10.89
CA GLN A 22 0.11 8.13 -10.41
C GLN A 22 1.33 8.41 -9.57
N GLU A 23 1.08 8.65 -8.29
CA GLU A 23 2.07 8.73 -7.22
C GLU A 23 2.71 7.34 -7.04
N HIS A 24 3.31 6.82 -8.12
CA HIS A 24 4.12 5.63 -8.13
C HIS A 24 5.56 6.07 -8.24
N GLY A 25 6.19 6.33 -7.09
CA GLY A 25 7.63 6.22 -6.98
C GLY A 25 8.30 7.13 -5.98
N HIS A 26 8.66 6.53 -4.83
CA HIS A 26 9.89 6.81 -4.06
C HIS A 26 9.91 8.07 -3.18
N GLY A 27 9.44 7.89 -1.95
CA GLY A 27 9.74 8.80 -0.83
C GLY A 27 9.53 8.23 0.56
N GLY A 28 8.67 7.20 0.70
CA GLY A 28 8.50 6.45 1.94
C GLY A 28 8.47 4.96 1.63
N SER A 29 9.44 4.19 2.14
CA SER A 29 9.36 2.73 2.12
C SER A 29 8.00 2.31 2.67
N SER A 30 7.23 1.54 1.90
CA SER A 30 5.91 1.07 2.32
C SER A 30 6.02 0.34 3.67
N ILE A 31 4.94 0.34 4.46
CA ILE A 31 4.98 -0.32 5.78
C ILE A 31 5.39 -1.80 5.66
N MET A 32 4.99 -2.45 4.56
CA MET A 32 5.40 -3.80 4.17
C MET A 32 6.90 -3.91 3.88
N GLU A 33 7.50 -3.00 3.12
CA GLU A 33 8.95 -3.02 2.87
C GLU A 33 9.75 -2.77 4.16
N ARG A 34 9.29 -1.84 5.01
CA ARG A 34 9.89 -1.58 6.32
C ARG A 34 9.79 -2.82 7.22
N PHE A 35 8.65 -3.49 7.20
CA PHE A 35 8.43 -4.75 7.91
C PHE A 35 9.38 -5.84 7.41
N LYS A 36 9.44 -6.09 6.10
CA LYS A 36 10.35 -7.09 5.49
C LYS A 36 11.82 -6.79 5.78
N ARG A 37 12.23 -5.52 5.79
CA ARG A 37 13.60 -5.10 6.12
C ARG A 37 14.01 -5.43 7.55
N MET A 38 13.04 -5.56 8.46
CA MET A 38 13.29 -5.99 9.84
C MET A 38 13.43 -7.52 9.97
N ALA A 39 13.33 -8.27 8.87
CA ALA A 39 13.43 -9.73 8.83
C ALA A 39 12.57 -10.40 9.92
N PRO A 40 11.24 -10.19 9.92
CA PRO A 40 10.35 -10.74 10.92
C PRO A 40 10.46 -12.26 10.96
N PRO A 41 10.38 -12.89 12.14
CA PRO A 41 10.37 -14.34 12.25
C PRO A 41 9.09 -14.90 11.61
N SER A 42 9.19 -16.03 10.92
CA SER A 42 8.01 -16.79 10.47
C SER A 42 7.47 -17.66 11.61
N PHE A 43 6.15 -17.75 11.73
CA PHE A 43 5.52 -18.68 12.65
C PHE A 43 5.52 -20.07 12.02
N LYS A 44 6.07 -21.07 12.70
CA LYS A 44 6.18 -22.43 12.15
C LYS A 44 4.96 -23.32 12.45
N GLY A 45 3.84 -22.75 12.88
CA GLY A 45 2.68 -23.53 13.31
C GLY A 45 2.95 -24.39 14.56
N GLU A 46 3.89 -23.95 15.41
CA GLU A 46 4.36 -24.70 16.57
C GLU A 46 3.22 -24.90 17.59
N SER A 47 2.99 -26.15 18.05
CA SER A 47 1.96 -26.48 19.05
C SER A 47 2.29 -25.97 20.46
N GLN A 48 3.48 -25.39 20.65
CA GLN A 48 3.92 -24.88 21.95
C GLN A 48 3.44 -23.43 22.17
N PRO A 49 2.62 -23.17 23.20
CA PRO A 49 2.11 -21.82 23.47
C PRO A 49 3.22 -20.83 23.83
N LEU A 50 4.36 -21.29 24.33
CA LEU A 50 5.52 -20.45 24.62
C LEU A 50 6.19 -19.92 23.34
N LEU A 51 6.31 -20.76 22.31
CA LEU A 51 6.90 -20.36 21.03
C LEU A 51 5.99 -19.36 20.29
N ALA A 52 4.67 -19.58 20.32
CA ALA A 52 3.70 -18.62 19.80
C ALA A 52 3.78 -17.27 20.51
N LYS A 53 3.83 -17.26 21.85
CA LYS A 53 3.99 -16.02 22.62
C LYS A 53 5.31 -15.31 22.31
N SER A 54 6.41 -16.06 22.16
CA SER A 54 7.70 -15.49 21.79
C SER A 54 7.65 -14.84 20.39
N TRP A 55 7.07 -15.54 19.41
CA TRP A 55 6.88 -15.03 18.06
C TRP A 55 6.07 -13.73 18.03
N ILE A 56 4.92 -13.70 18.71
CA ILE A 56 4.08 -12.50 18.82
C ILE A 56 4.89 -11.33 19.39
N ARG A 57 5.64 -11.54 20.47
CA ARG A 57 6.45 -10.48 21.11
C ARG A 57 7.53 -9.93 20.17
N GLU A 58 8.17 -10.77 19.37
CA GLU A 58 9.16 -10.32 18.39
C GLU A 58 8.51 -9.53 17.25
N VAL A 59 7.38 -9.99 16.71
CA VAL A 59 6.62 -9.29 15.68
C VAL A 59 6.07 -7.94 16.20
N GLU A 60 5.60 -7.87 17.45
CA GLU A 60 5.15 -6.63 18.09
C GLU A 60 6.29 -5.61 18.29
N LYS A 61 7.52 -6.06 18.54
CA LYS A 61 8.68 -5.16 18.59
C LYS A 61 8.91 -4.52 17.22
N ILE A 62 8.79 -5.30 16.15
CA ILE A 62 8.93 -4.81 14.78
C ILE A 62 7.86 -3.77 14.46
N PHE A 63 6.59 -4.05 14.78
CA PHE A 63 5.49 -3.08 14.57
C PHE A 63 5.75 -1.75 15.28
N ARG A 64 6.24 -1.80 16.52
CA ARG A 64 6.62 -0.59 17.26
C ARG A 64 7.80 0.14 16.63
N ALA A 65 8.81 -0.59 16.15
CA ALA A 65 9.98 -0.01 15.48
C ALA A 65 9.61 0.69 14.17
N ILE A 66 8.70 0.12 13.38
CA ILE A 66 8.25 0.71 12.12
C ILE A 66 7.07 1.69 12.28
N ARG A 67 6.56 1.88 13.51
CA ARG A 67 5.38 2.70 13.80
C ARG A 67 4.17 2.28 12.95
N CYS A 68 3.89 0.98 12.93
CA CYS A 68 2.75 0.39 12.21
C CYS A 68 1.43 0.78 12.87
N ALA A 69 0.43 1.16 12.07
CA ALA A 69 -0.94 1.36 12.53
C ALA A 69 -1.60 0.01 12.85
N GLU A 70 -2.54 -0.02 13.81
CA GLU A 70 -3.23 -1.27 14.23
C GLU A 70 -3.93 -1.98 13.05
N GLU A 71 -4.50 -1.21 12.13
CA GLU A 71 -5.19 -1.71 10.93
C GLU A 71 -4.30 -2.57 10.03
N ASP A 72 -3.00 -2.24 9.95
CA ASP A 72 -2.04 -2.95 9.11
C ASP A 72 -1.37 -4.12 9.82
N LYS A 73 -1.37 -4.15 11.17
CA LYS A 73 -0.64 -5.16 11.95
C LYS A 73 -1.11 -6.58 11.65
N VAL A 74 -2.43 -6.78 11.56
CA VAL A 74 -3.02 -8.11 11.31
C VAL A 74 -2.62 -8.59 9.92
N SER A 75 -2.72 -7.73 8.91
CA SER A 75 -2.32 -8.03 7.54
C SER A 75 -0.84 -8.40 7.43
N LEU A 76 0.04 -7.67 8.12
CA LEU A 76 1.49 -7.93 8.15
C LEU A 76 1.84 -9.20 8.94
N ALA A 77 1.19 -9.44 10.08
CA ALA A 77 1.43 -10.64 10.89
C ALA A 77 0.96 -11.90 10.16
N THR A 78 -0.20 -11.84 9.49
CA THR A 78 -0.76 -12.97 8.72
C THR A 78 0.14 -13.37 7.55
N TYR A 79 0.87 -12.42 6.97
CA TYR A 79 1.88 -12.70 5.94
C TYR A 79 3.03 -13.59 6.43
N MET A 80 3.26 -13.65 7.75
CA MET A 80 4.35 -14.41 8.38
C MET A 80 3.91 -15.74 9.01
N LEU A 81 2.63 -16.08 8.91
CA LEU A 81 2.06 -17.34 9.39
C LEU A 81 2.24 -18.49 8.37
#